data_AF-A0A7Y6PNM5-F1
#
_entry.id   AF-A0A7Y6PNM5-F1
#
_cell.length_a   1.000
_cell.length_b   1.000
_cell.length_c   1.000
_cell.angle_alpha   90.00
_cell.angle_beta   90.00
_cell.angle_gamma   90.00
#
_symmetry.space_group_name_H-M   'P 1'
#
loop_
_entity.id
_entity.type
_entity.pdbx_description
1 polymer ?
#
loop_
_entity_poly.entity_id
_entity_poly.type
_entity_poly.pdbx_seq_one_letter_code
_entity_poly.pdbx_strand_id
1 'polypeptide(L)'
;MRAFIPFSVLVVLLLVACTKPNPNRCCRDEIDCEEKGIPIGSQCEEGLVCRGNQCIAQPCGSSAACDLAVPYCVDELCAATCTEDAHCPGFEQTDAPYCVDGACAECRDSADCPSPTAAVCDAGSCRACRAHDECASNLCDLDTGTCIAEASIAYAAPNGSAVSACTMAEPCTLTRAVTVLDSSRTTIKLNPGTYSEGIANVSPQLAVYGPATIQGVSLERTNAKLRDLAIIGGLYCSTANSVAPRSNLDAARVDVTLSIDSAVDAFFCNLKLDRVRIQQPATQGVALVVSDHATLQMDRSSIDSVGRCISLSSTSYGEARNSIFRNCRGVNGVIAGEPISFEVFFSTFYNTILRCDRPLLTVTIRDSIFLNEAAGAPADTVLGAGCRNEYSLIKPQSAMVYGVNNTLNADPRFVNAAMGDFHLSAGSPAIDTADPAATETVDFDGTTRPQGPGRDKGAFEYKP
;
A
#
# COMPACT_ATOMS: atom_id res chain seq x y z
N MET A 1 -73.69 9.48 78.36
CA MET A 1 -74.62 10.35 77.59
C MET A 1 -74.68 9.83 76.16
N ARG A 2 -75.86 9.93 75.53
CA ARG A 2 -76.28 9.30 74.26
C ARG A 2 -75.58 9.86 73.01
N ALA A 3 -75.67 9.05 71.92
CA ALA A 3 -75.86 9.37 70.48
C ALA A 3 -74.72 8.84 69.56
N PHE A 4 -74.89 7.83 68.69
CA PHE A 4 -75.65 7.64 67.42
C PHE A 4 -75.00 8.20 66.11
N ILE A 5 -74.31 7.30 65.34
CA ILE A 5 -74.35 6.95 63.86
C ILE A 5 -74.14 8.07 62.78
N PRO A 6 -73.63 7.88 61.51
CA PRO A 6 -73.19 6.69 60.70
C PRO A 6 -71.77 6.81 60.05
N PHE A 7 -71.06 5.75 59.63
CA PHE A 7 -71.17 4.87 58.43
C PHE A 7 -71.09 5.58 57.04
N SER A 8 -69.92 5.51 56.40
CA SER A 8 -69.75 5.53 54.93
C SER A 8 -68.45 4.81 54.57
N VAL A 9 -68.61 3.67 53.89
CA VAL A 9 -67.57 2.78 53.40
C VAL A 9 -67.11 3.27 52.03
N LEU A 10 -65.82 3.60 51.88
CA LEU A 10 -65.18 3.83 50.59
C LEU A 10 -64.19 2.69 50.35
N VAL A 11 -64.61 1.68 49.58
CA VAL A 11 -63.71 0.62 49.09
C VAL A 11 -63.02 1.16 47.85
N VAL A 12 -61.75 1.54 47.99
CA VAL A 12 -60.85 1.82 46.86
C VAL A 12 -60.27 0.49 46.40
N LEU A 13 -60.81 -0.06 45.31
CA LEU A 13 -60.21 -1.18 44.58
C LEU A 13 -58.99 -0.65 43.81
N LEU A 14 -57.79 -0.93 44.32
CA LEU A 14 -56.54 -0.82 43.58
C LEU A 14 -56.50 -1.94 42.54
N LEU A 15 -56.81 -1.61 41.29
CA LEU A 15 -56.51 -2.43 40.12
C LEU A 15 -54.99 -2.42 39.92
N VAL A 16 -54.30 -3.42 40.47
CA VAL A 16 -52.94 -3.75 40.05
C VAL A 16 -53.05 -4.35 38.65
N ALA A 17 -52.91 -3.51 37.61
CA ALA A 17 -52.77 -4.00 36.25
C ALA A 17 -51.44 -4.79 36.19
N CYS A 18 -51.51 -6.07 35.80
CA CYS A 18 -50.33 -6.83 35.43
C CYS A 18 -49.56 -6.07 34.34
N THR A 19 -48.41 -5.51 34.68
CA THR A 19 -47.54 -4.79 33.73
C THR A 19 -46.62 -5.72 32.94
N LYS A 20 -46.72 -7.04 33.13
CA LYS A 20 -45.92 -7.99 32.37
C LYS A 20 -46.54 -8.14 30.96
N PRO A 21 -45.81 -7.79 29.89
CA PRO A 21 -46.29 -7.98 28.53
C PRO A 21 -46.69 -9.43 28.30
N ASN A 22 -47.76 -9.65 27.54
CA ASN A 22 -48.15 -11.00 27.14
C ASN A 22 -47.16 -11.48 26.07
N PRO A 23 -46.36 -12.54 26.33
CA PRO A 23 -45.31 -12.99 25.41
C PRO A 23 -45.85 -13.46 24.05
N ASN A 24 -47.16 -13.73 23.94
CA ASN A 24 -47.81 -14.15 22.69
C ASN A 24 -48.39 -12.97 21.87
N ARG A 25 -48.21 -11.73 22.34
CA ARG A 25 -48.76 -10.52 21.71
C ARG A 25 -47.65 -9.55 21.35
N CYS A 26 -47.80 -8.91 20.20
CA CYS A 26 -46.83 -7.95 19.69
C CYS A 26 -47.54 -6.83 18.93
N CYS A 27 -46.80 -5.77 18.64
CA CYS A 27 -47.24 -4.66 17.80
C CYS A 27 -46.08 -4.18 16.93
N ARG A 28 -46.41 -3.56 15.80
CA ARG A 28 -45.41 -3.12 14.79
C ARG A 28 -44.81 -1.75 15.10
N ASP A 29 -45.59 -0.89 15.72
CA ASP A 29 -45.21 0.46 16.15
C ASP A 29 -46.10 0.90 17.32
N GLU A 30 -45.82 2.08 17.89
CA GLU A 30 -46.55 2.59 19.05
C GLU A 30 -48.05 2.80 18.77
N ILE A 31 -48.41 3.21 17.55
CA ILE A 31 -49.80 3.45 17.15
C ILE A 31 -50.58 2.13 17.12
N ASP A 32 -50.00 1.08 16.53
CA ASP A 32 -50.57 -0.28 16.52
C ASP A 32 -50.68 -0.86 17.94
N CYS A 33 -49.72 -0.60 18.82
CA CYS A 33 -49.81 -1.00 20.23
C CYS A 33 -51.02 -0.33 20.91
N GLU A 34 -51.18 0.98 20.76
CA GLU A 34 -52.26 1.76 21.37
C GLU A 34 -53.64 1.35 20.82
N GLU A 35 -53.79 1.22 19.50
CA GLU A 35 -55.05 0.81 18.87
C GLU A 35 -55.54 -0.56 19.32
N LYS A 36 -54.61 -1.47 19.64
CA LYS A 36 -54.92 -2.86 20.02
C LYS A 36 -54.91 -3.10 21.52
N GLY A 37 -54.62 -2.08 22.33
CA GLY A 37 -54.52 -2.20 23.77
C GLY A 37 -53.38 -3.13 24.22
N ILE A 38 -52.30 -3.18 23.43
CA ILE A 38 -51.08 -3.94 23.72
C ILE A 38 -50.07 -2.97 24.35
N PRO A 39 -49.33 -3.36 25.41
CA PRO A 39 -48.30 -2.49 25.98
C PRO A 39 -47.27 -2.05 24.93
N ILE A 40 -46.97 -0.74 24.89
CA ILE A 40 -45.97 -0.18 23.98
C ILE A 40 -44.62 -0.88 24.19
N GLY A 41 -43.99 -1.30 23.10
CA GLY A 41 -42.75 -2.07 23.13
C GLY A 41 -42.93 -3.59 23.29
N SER A 42 -44.16 -4.12 23.19
CA SER A 42 -44.37 -5.57 23.15
C SER A 42 -43.80 -6.18 21.86
N GLN A 43 -42.64 -6.81 21.98
CA GLN A 43 -41.98 -7.57 20.92
C GLN A 43 -42.14 -9.06 21.16
N CYS A 44 -41.96 -9.83 20.09
CA CYS A 44 -41.99 -11.28 20.18
C CYS A 44 -40.72 -11.84 20.81
N GLU A 45 -40.88 -12.98 21.50
CA GLU A 45 -39.72 -13.78 21.94
C GLU A 45 -38.91 -14.24 20.72
N GLU A 46 -37.64 -14.58 20.97
CA GLU A 46 -36.68 -14.97 19.94
C GLU A 46 -37.24 -16.12 19.06
N GLY A 47 -37.17 -15.96 17.73
CA GLY A 47 -37.70 -16.93 16.77
C GLY A 47 -39.19 -16.78 16.40
N LEU A 48 -39.90 -15.77 16.92
CA LEU A 48 -41.29 -15.48 16.55
C LEU A 48 -41.41 -14.13 15.84
N VAL A 49 -42.28 -14.06 14.82
CA VAL A 49 -42.55 -12.83 14.07
C VAL A 49 -43.92 -12.25 14.43
N CYS A 50 -44.02 -10.92 14.37
CA CYS A 50 -45.28 -10.24 14.65
C CYS A 50 -46.22 -10.21 13.44
N ARG A 51 -47.24 -11.07 13.43
CA ARG A 51 -48.29 -11.07 12.40
C ARG A 51 -49.68 -11.01 13.04
N GLY A 52 -50.47 -10.01 12.65
CA GLY A 52 -51.82 -9.81 13.20
C GLY A 52 -51.82 -9.62 14.72
N ASN A 53 -50.81 -8.93 15.25
CA ASN A 53 -50.58 -8.70 16.69
C ASN A 53 -50.38 -9.98 17.53
N GLN A 54 -50.02 -11.10 16.89
CA GLN A 54 -49.66 -12.35 17.54
C GLN A 54 -48.22 -12.70 17.20
N CYS A 55 -47.51 -13.24 18.19
CA CYS A 55 -46.22 -13.85 17.99
C CYS A 55 -46.42 -15.26 17.47
N ILE A 56 -46.11 -15.47 16.19
CA ILE A 56 -46.26 -16.75 15.52
C ILE A 56 -44.92 -17.20 14.97
N ALA A 57 -44.69 -18.51 14.97
CA ALA A 57 -43.55 -19.09 14.27
C ALA A 57 -43.79 -18.96 12.76
N GLN A 58 -42.78 -18.49 12.02
CA GLN A 58 -42.86 -18.39 10.56
C GLN A 58 -42.37 -19.69 9.94
N PRO A 59 -43.24 -20.49 9.29
CA PRO A 59 -42.79 -21.70 8.61
C PRO A 59 -41.98 -21.32 7.36
N CYS A 60 -40.99 -22.14 7.03
CA CYS A 60 -40.12 -21.93 5.88
C CYS A 60 -39.78 -23.26 5.20
N GLY A 61 -39.63 -23.22 3.87
CA GLY A 61 -39.02 -24.33 3.11
C GLY A 61 -37.55 -24.08 2.78
N SER A 62 -37.08 -22.84 2.94
CA SER A 62 -35.69 -22.41 2.83
C SER A 62 -35.55 -21.02 3.47
N SER A 63 -34.31 -20.59 3.74
CA SER A 63 -34.03 -19.26 4.30
C SER A 63 -34.52 -18.09 3.43
N ALA A 64 -34.78 -18.33 2.14
CA ALA A 64 -35.39 -17.34 1.24
C ALA A 64 -36.86 -17.02 1.57
N ALA A 65 -37.55 -17.87 2.34
CA ALA A 65 -38.91 -17.64 2.81
C ALA A 65 -38.98 -16.95 4.18
N CYS A 66 -37.81 -16.66 4.78
CA CYS A 66 -37.71 -15.99 6.06
C CYS A 66 -37.67 -14.47 5.92
N ASP A 67 -37.74 -13.74 7.04
CA ASP A 67 -37.65 -12.28 7.09
C ASP A 67 -36.31 -11.87 7.73
N LEU A 68 -35.85 -10.64 7.51
CA LEU A 68 -34.57 -10.14 8.03
C LEU A 68 -34.37 -10.35 9.55
N ALA A 69 -35.45 -10.31 10.35
CA ALA A 69 -35.39 -10.49 11.80
C ALA A 69 -35.15 -11.94 12.25
N VAL A 70 -35.45 -12.93 11.39
CA VAL A 70 -35.28 -14.36 11.64
C VAL A 70 -34.78 -15.04 10.36
N PRO A 71 -33.58 -14.70 9.87
CA PRO A 71 -33.21 -14.90 8.48
C PRO A 71 -32.89 -16.35 8.09
N TYR A 72 -32.94 -17.29 9.04
CA TYR A 72 -32.47 -18.67 8.84
C TYR A 72 -33.63 -19.66 8.92
N CYS A 73 -33.71 -20.62 8.01
CA CYS A 73 -34.69 -21.70 8.11
C CYS A 73 -34.10 -22.90 8.86
N VAL A 74 -34.57 -23.15 10.08
CA VAL A 74 -34.11 -24.19 11.00
C VAL A 74 -35.28 -25.08 11.38
N ASP A 75 -35.20 -26.38 11.09
CA ASP A 75 -36.28 -27.33 11.35
C ASP A 75 -37.67 -26.86 10.83
N GLU A 76 -37.69 -26.34 9.60
CA GLU A 76 -38.88 -25.79 8.91
C GLU A 76 -39.49 -24.51 9.56
N LEU A 77 -38.77 -23.87 10.50
CA LEU A 77 -39.15 -22.62 11.14
C LEU A 77 -38.06 -21.55 10.99
N CYS A 78 -38.46 -20.30 10.79
CA CYS A 78 -37.51 -19.20 10.73
C CYS A 78 -36.94 -18.88 12.14
N ALA A 79 -35.62 -18.77 12.22
CA ALA A 79 -34.87 -18.56 13.46
C ALA A 79 -33.92 -17.35 13.36
N ALA A 80 -33.59 -16.79 14.52
CA ALA A 80 -32.68 -15.63 14.64
C ALA A 80 -31.20 -16.01 14.47
N THR A 81 -30.85 -17.29 14.64
CA THR A 81 -29.48 -17.80 14.50
C THR A 81 -29.43 -19.06 13.64
N CYS A 82 -28.39 -19.21 12.83
CA CYS A 82 -28.07 -20.49 12.23
C CYS A 82 -27.42 -21.43 13.28
N THR A 83 -27.39 -22.73 13.01
CA THR A 83 -26.70 -23.72 13.87
C THR A 83 -25.84 -24.71 13.07
N GLU A 84 -26.04 -24.78 11.76
CA GLU A 84 -25.25 -25.56 10.82
C GLU A 84 -25.20 -24.86 9.45
N ASP A 85 -24.20 -25.20 8.65
CA ASP A 85 -23.96 -24.60 7.33
C ASP A 85 -25.17 -24.75 6.39
N ALA A 86 -25.98 -25.80 6.54
CA ALA A 86 -27.17 -26.03 5.74
C ALA A 86 -28.26 -24.95 5.91
N HIS A 87 -28.22 -24.18 7.01
CA HIS A 87 -29.13 -23.05 7.24
C HIS A 87 -28.71 -21.79 6.47
N CYS A 88 -27.51 -21.82 5.90
CA CYS A 88 -26.90 -20.74 5.14
C CYS A 88 -26.98 -21.01 3.62
N PRO A 89 -27.10 -19.97 2.79
CA PRO A 89 -27.13 -18.55 3.13
C PRO A 89 -28.45 -18.12 3.79
N GLY A 90 -28.39 -17.09 4.64
CA GLY A 90 -29.56 -16.48 5.26
C GLY A 90 -30.41 -15.67 4.26
N PHE A 91 -31.47 -15.04 4.77
CA PHE A 91 -32.33 -14.15 3.99
C PHE A 91 -31.54 -13.15 3.13
N GLU A 92 -31.80 -13.15 1.81
CA GLU A 92 -31.16 -12.29 0.79
C GLU A 92 -29.63 -12.33 0.72
N GLN A 93 -28.99 -13.35 1.29
CA GLN A 93 -27.55 -13.57 1.16
C GLN A 93 -27.23 -14.52 0.00
N THR A 94 -26.10 -14.30 -0.68
CA THR A 94 -25.66 -15.13 -1.81
C THR A 94 -24.35 -15.87 -1.57
N ASP A 95 -23.42 -15.27 -0.81
CA ASP A 95 -22.03 -15.73 -0.72
C ASP A 95 -21.56 -15.98 0.71
N ALA A 96 -22.47 -16.42 1.59
CA ALA A 96 -22.19 -16.73 2.99
C ALA A 96 -22.71 -18.13 3.34
N PRO A 97 -22.03 -19.22 2.93
CA PRO A 97 -22.54 -20.58 3.04
C PRO A 97 -22.26 -21.24 4.40
N TYR A 98 -21.51 -20.58 5.29
CA TYR A 98 -21.09 -21.19 6.54
C TYR A 98 -21.78 -20.58 7.75
N CYS A 99 -22.16 -21.40 8.71
CA CYS A 99 -22.67 -20.90 9.98
C CYS A 99 -21.51 -20.73 10.98
N VAL A 100 -21.22 -19.48 11.35
CA VAL A 100 -20.18 -19.10 12.31
C VAL A 100 -20.83 -18.30 13.43
N ASP A 101 -20.75 -18.82 14.66
CA ASP A 101 -21.25 -18.15 15.86
C ASP A 101 -22.71 -17.66 15.76
N GLY A 102 -23.56 -18.42 15.07
CA GLY A 102 -24.99 -18.13 14.91
C GLY A 102 -25.34 -17.22 13.74
N ALA A 103 -24.37 -16.78 12.95
CA ALA A 103 -24.60 -16.01 11.73
C ALA A 103 -23.97 -16.67 10.50
N CYS A 104 -24.55 -16.42 9.33
CA CYS A 104 -23.92 -16.86 8.08
C CYS A 104 -22.70 -16.00 7.73
N ALA A 105 -21.62 -16.65 7.33
CA ALA A 105 -20.31 -16.09 7.02
C ALA A 105 -19.82 -16.64 5.67
N GLU A 106 -18.95 -15.88 5.00
CA GLU A 106 -18.28 -16.29 3.75
C GLU A 106 -17.27 -17.41 3.99
N CYS A 107 -16.69 -17.49 5.19
CA CYS A 107 -15.66 -18.45 5.55
C CYS A 107 -15.68 -18.76 7.04
N ARG A 108 -15.22 -19.96 7.41
CA ARG A 108 -14.91 -20.32 8.82
C ARG A 108 -13.42 -20.14 9.09
N ASP A 109 -12.62 -20.51 8.10
CA ASP A 109 -11.17 -20.33 8.05
C ASP A 109 -10.70 -20.02 6.62
N SER A 110 -9.40 -19.76 6.45
CA SER A 110 -8.84 -19.38 5.15
C SER A 110 -8.90 -20.50 4.09
N ALA A 111 -9.15 -21.76 4.45
CA ALA A 111 -9.35 -22.82 3.46
C ALA A 111 -10.69 -22.69 2.72
N ASP A 112 -11.66 -22.00 3.33
CA ASP A 112 -12.96 -21.69 2.72
C ASP A 112 -12.88 -20.50 1.72
N CYS A 113 -11.73 -19.83 1.59
CA CYS A 113 -11.53 -18.67 0.73
C CYS A 113 -10.75 -19.04 -0.55
N PRO A 114 -11.41 -19.41 -1.67
CA PRO A 114 -10.74 -19.97 -2.84
C PRO A 114 -10.03 -18.92 -3.71
N SER A 115 -10.38 -17.65 -3.58
CA SER A 115 -9.80 -16.58 -4.38
C SER A 115 -8.42 -16.21 -3.84
N PRO A 116 -7.35 -16.22 -4.64
CA PRO A 116 -6.03 -15.83 -4.17
C PRO A 116 -5.95 -14.35 -3.77
N THR A 117 -6.83 -13.49 -4.30
CA THR A 117 -6.96 -12.07 -3.95
C THR A 117 -7.87 -11.82 -2.74
N ALA A 118 -8.54 -12.87 -2.24
CA ALA A 118 -9.37 -12.83 -1.04
C ALA A 118 -9.16 -14.10 -0.21
N ALA A 119 -7.91 -14.54 -0.06
CA ALA A 119 -7.57 -15.87 0.46
C ALA A 119 -7.57 -16.00 1.99
N VAL A 120 -7.78 -14.91 2.71
CA VAL A 120 -7.67 -14.87 4.17
C VAL A 120 -9.06 -14.70 4.76
N CYS A 121 -9.46 -15.62 5.63
CA CYS A 121 -10.69 -15.46 6.40
C CYS A 121 -10.42 -14.55 7.61
N ASP A 122 -11.18 -13.46 7.71
CA ASP A 122 -11.10 -12.51 8.80
C ASP A 122 -12.50 -12.19 9.32
N ALA A 123 -12.79 -12.65 10.53
CA ALA A 123 -14.09 -12.50 11.18
C ALA A 123 -15.28 -12.94 10.30
N GLY A 124 -15.14 -14.04 9.56
CA GLY A 124 -16.18 -14.59 8.71
C GLY A 124 -16.28 -14.00 7.30
N SER A 125 -15.38 -13.09 6.92
CA SER A 125 -15.30 -12.54 5.56
C SER A 125 -13.96 -12.85 4.91
N CYS A 126 -13.99 -13.20 3.62
CA CYS A 126 -12.79 -13.43 2.84
C CYS A 126 -12.18 -12.09 2.41
N ARG A 127 -10.88 -11.91 2.65
CA ARG A 127 -10.14 -10.68 2.31
C ARG A 127 -8.75 -10.95 1.76
N ALA A 128 -8.20 -9.93 1.13
CA ALA A 128 -6.82 -9.90 0.70
C ALA A 128 -5.84 -10.10 1.86
N CYS A 129 -4.69 -10.71 1.58
CA CYS A 129 -3.61 -10.85 2.56
C CYS A 129 -2.88 -9.52 2.78
N ARG A 130 -2.37 -9.33 4.00
CA ARG A 130 -1.67 -8.14 4.49
C ARG A 130 -0.29 -8.47 5.05
N ALA A 131 -0.03 -9.74 5.32
CA ALA A 131 1.27 -10.24 5.76
C ALA A 131 1.55 -11.61 5.12
N HIS A 132 2.83 -11.98 5.06
CA HIS A 132 3.23 -13.21 4.39
C HIS A 132 2.68 -14.48 5.07
N ASP A 133 2.64 -14.48 6.40
CA ASP A 133 2.18 -15.60 7.25
C ASP A 133 0.67 -15.78 7.26
N GLU A 134 -0.11 -14.86 6.69
CA GLU A 134 -1.55 -15.05 6.47
C GLU A 134 -1.84 -16.03 5.31
N CYS A 135 -0.85 -16.31 4.46
CA CYS A 135 -0.99 -17.24 3.35
C CYS A 135 -0.48 -18.64 3.73
N ALA A 136 -1.15 -19.69 3.27
CA ALA A 136 -0.70 -21.07 3.48
C ALA A 136 0.73 -21.34 2.97
N SER A 137 1.15 -20.61 1.94
CA SER A 137 2.51 -20.63 1.37
C SER A 137 3.52 -19.75 2.12
N ASN A 138 3.14 -19.09 3.21
CA ASN A 138 3.95 -18.05 3.83
C ASN A 138 4.42 -16.95 2.85
N LEU A 139 3.62 -16.66 1.80
CA LEU A 139 3.91 -15.60 0.85
C LEU A 139 2.66 -14.88 0.34
N CYS A 140 2.46 -13.68 0.86
CA CYS A 140 1.58 -12.64 0.33
C CYS A 140 2.35 -11.67 -0.58
N ASP A 141 1.81 -11.36 -1.76
CA ASP A 141 2.22 -10.19 -2.53
C ASP A 141 1.56 -8.93 -1.95
N LEU A 142 2.29 -8.21 -1.11
CA LEU A 142 1.80 -7.04 -0.36
C LEU A 142 1.35 -5.87 -1.24
N ASP A 143 1.73 -5.84 -2.52
CA ASP A 143 1.27 -4.78 -3.42
C ASP A 143 -0.14 -5.02 -3.93
N THR A 144 -0.51 -6.29 -4.09
CA THR A 144 -1.79 -6.72 -4.68
C THR A 144 -2.72 -7.38 -3.67
N GLY A 145 -2.20 -7.72 -2.48
CA GLY A 145 -2.92 -8.46 -1.45
C GLY A 145 -3.23 -9.91 -1.85
N THR A 146 -2.39 -10.50 -2.71
CA THR A 146 -2.61 -11.83 -3.29
C THR A 146 -1.73 -12.89 -2.63
N CYS A 147 -2.32 -14.00 -2.18
CA CYS A 147 -1.54 -15.16 -1.73
C CYS A 147 -0.94 -15.91 -2.94
N ILE A 148 0.38 -16.12 -2.92
CA ILE A 148 1.08 -16.83 -4.00
C ILE A 148 1.03 -18.32 -3.73
N ALA A 149 0.62 -19.12 -4.72
CA ALA A 149 0.52 -20.57 -4.57
C ALA A 149 1.89 -21.22 -4.32
N GLU A 150 1.98 -22.13 -3.35
CA GLU A 150 3.26 -22.77 -2.98
C GLU A 150 3.96 -23.46 -4.16
N ALA A 151 3.19 -24.04 -5.09
CA ALA A 151 3.72 -24.73 -6.27
C ALA A 151 4.56 -23.83 -7.19
N SER A 152 4.36 -22.50 -7.17
CA SER A 152 5.15 -21.57 -7.97
C SER A 152 6.40 -21.03 -7.25
N ILE A 153 6.62 -21.42 -5.99
CA ILE A 153 7.63 -20.86 -5.08
C ILE A 153 8.79 -21.83 -4.88
N ALA A 154 10.02 -21.34 -5.05
CA ALA A 154 11.24 -21.94 -4.53
C ALA A 154 11.66 -21.25 -3.24
N TYR A 155 11.68 -21.98 -2.12
CA TYR A 155 12.11 -21.45 -0.83
C TYR A 155 13.62 -21.62 -0.67
N ALA A 156 14.30 -20.52 -0.33
CA ALA A 156 15.73 -20.54 -0.03
C ALA A 156 16.01 -20.00 1.37
N ALA A 157 17.06 -20.51 2.00
CA ALA A 157 17.57 -20.05 3.29
C ALA A 157 19.10 -19.86 3.21
N PRO A 158 19.71 -19.00 4.04
CA PRO A 158 21.16 -18.79 4.02
C PRO A 158 21.99 -20.07 4.18
N ASN A 159 21.49 -21.02 4.98
CA ASN A 159 22.09 -22.34 5.21
C ASN A 159 21.26 -23.48 4.59
N GLY A 160 20.50 -23.19 3.53
CA GLY A 160 19.66 -24.19 2.87
C GLY A 160 20.47 -25.27 2.16
N SER A 161 19.81 -26.36 1.79
CA SER A 161 20.45 -27.47 1.09
C SER A 161 20.75 -27.12 -0.38
N ALA A 162 21.94 -27.44 -0.87
CA ALA A 162 22.27 -27.25 -2.29
C ALA A 162 21.57 -28.26 -3.22
N VAL A 163 20.89 -29.28 -2.66
CA VAL A 163 20.32 -30.40 -3.43
C VAL A 163 18.82 -30.62 -3.21
N SER A 164 18.20 -29.95 -2.23
CA SER A 164 16.76 -30.12 -1.99
C SER A 164 15.93 -29.59 -3.16
N ALA A 165 14.64 -29.90 -3.13
CA ALA A 165 13.65 -29.37 -4.06
C ALA A 165 13.19 -27.94 -3.72
N CYS A 166 13.83 -27.27 -2.74
CA CYS A 166 13.46 -25.91 -2.31
C CYS A 166 12.01 -25.80 -1.82
N THR A 167 11.50 -26.78 -1.08
CA THR A 167 10.15 -26.73 -0.51
C THR A 167 10.14 -25.85 0.74
N MET A 168 8.95 -25.45 1.20
CA MET A 168 8.84 -24.66 2.43
C MET A 168 9.45 -25.37 3.65
N ALA A 169 9.26 -26.70 3.73
CA ALA A 169 9.82 -27.53 4.80
C ALA A 169 11.33 -27.81 4.66
N GLU A 170 11.86 -27.80 3.42
CA GLU A 170 13.28 -28.04 3.14
C GLU A 170 13.86 -26.96 2.21
N PRO A 171 14.08 -25.73 2.72
CA PRO A 171 14.64 -24.63 1.93
C PRO A 171 16.02 -24.96 1.38
N CYS A 172 16.30 -24.49 0.17
CA CYS A 172 17.57 -24.71 -0.52
C CYS A 172 18.50 -23.48 -0.44
N THR A 173 19.70 -23.54 -1.02
CA THR A 173 20.52 -22.33 -1.21
C THR A 173 19.91 -21.39 -2.25
N LEU A 174 20.30 -20.10 -2.29
CA LEU A 174 19.78 -19.17 -3.31
C LEU A 174 20.22 -19.59 -4.71
N THR A 175 21.48 -20.05 -4.86
CA THR A 175 21.94 -20.62 -6.14
C THR A 175 21.06 -21.79 -6.57
N ARG A 176 20.70 -22.71 -5.66
CA ARG A 176 19.81 -23.83 -5.99
C ARG A 176 18.41 -23.36 -6.38
N ALA A 177 17.84 -22.40 -5.64
CA ALA A 177 16.53 -21.84 -5.94
C ALA A 177 16.44 -21.26 -7.36
N VAL A 178 17.47 -20.55 -7.81
CA VAL A 178 17.57 -20.05 -9.18
C VAL A 178 17.55 -21.19 -10.21
N THR A 179 18.26 -22.30 -9.95
CA THR A 179 18.35 -23.42 -10.91
C THR A 179 17.08 -24.26 -11.03
N VAL A 180 16.18 -24.21 -10.04
CA VAL A 180 14.93 -24.98 -10.06
C VAL A 180 13.74 -24.17 -10.60
N LEU A 181 13.97 -22.93 -11.01
CA LEU A 181 12.94 -22.13 -11.66
C LEU A 181 12.64 -22.69 -13.06
N ASP A 182 11.37 -22.60 -13.43
CA ASP A 182 10.86 -23.00 -14.74
C ASP A 182 9.63 -22.16 -15.12
N SER A 183 8.88 -22.55 -16.17
CA SER A 183 7.70 -21.81 -16.62
C SER A 183 6.52 -21.85 -15.64
N SER A 184 6.52 -22.75 -14.65
CA SER A 184 5.51 -22.89 -13.61
C SER A 184 5.98 -22.39 -12.24
N ARG A 185 7.30 -22.44 -12.00
CA ARG A 185 7.96 -22.03 -10.77
C ARG A 185 8.84 -20.81 -11.03
N THR A 186 8.26 -19.63 -10.92
CA THR A 186 8.90 -18.35 -11.26
C THR A 186 9.23 -17.48 -10.04
N THR A 187 8.84 -17.92 -8.84
CA THR A 187 8.98 -17.14 -7.60
C THR A 187 10.03 -17.75 -6.68
N ILE A 188 10.89 -16.91 -6.10
CA ILE A 188 11.79 -17.26 -5.00
C ILE A 188 11.30 -16.55 -3.73
N LYS A 189 11.11 -17.31 -2.65
CA LYS A 189 10.90 -16.79 -1.31
C LYS A 189 12.17 -16.99 -0.49
N LEU A 190 12.77 -15.89 -0.04
CA LEU A 190 13.95 -15.92 0.81
C LEU A 190 13.52 -15.89 2.28
N ASN A 191 14.03 -16.83 3.05
CA ASN A 191 13.95 -16.77 4.50
C ASN A 191 14.83 -15.61 5.02
N PRO A 192 14.47 -15.01 6.17
CA PRO A 192 15.28 -13.96 6.79
C PRO A 192 16.75 -14.35 6.94
N GLY A 193 17.63 -13.45 6.49
CA GLY A 193 19.07 -13.57 6.69
C GLY A 193 19.89 -12.97 5.55
N THR A 194 21.20 -13.19 5.63
CA THR A 194 22.18 -12.72 4.64
C THR A 194 22.68 -13.89 3.81
N TYR A 195 22.59 -13.73 2.50
CA TYR A 195 23.09 -14.68 1.51
C TYR A 195 24.39 -14.11 0.94
N SER A 196 25.42 -14.94 0.87
CA SER A 196 26.68 -14.61 0.16
C SER A 196 26.55 -14.71 -1.36
N GLU A 197 25.39 -15.16 -1.83
CA GLU A 197 25.07 -15.45 -3.22
C GLU A 197 24.26 -14.30 -3.82
N GLY A 198 24.40 -14.13 -5.14
CA GLY A 198 23.62 -13.20 -5.94
C GLY A 198 22.61 -13.89 -6.84
N ILE A 199 21.86 -13.08 -7.57
CA ILE A 199 20.94 -13.57 -8.61
C ILE A 199 21.45 -13.13 -9.96
N ALA A 200 21.66 -14.08 -10.87
CA ALA A 200 22.07 -13.81 -12.24
C ALA A 200 21.49 -14.83 -13.23
N ASN A 201 21.41 -14.45 -14.50
CA ASN A 201 21.09 -15.34 -15.62
C ASN A 201 19.70 -16.01 -15.55
N VAL A 202 18.70 -15.31 -15.02
CA VAL A 202 17.31 -15.80 -14.96
C VAL A 202 16.49 -15.21 -16.09
N SER A 203 15.79 -16.04 -16.86
CA SER A 203 14.92 -15.60 -17.96
C SER A 203 13.82 -16.65 -18.19
N PRO A 204 12.60 -16.26 -18.61
CA PRO A 204 12.16 -14.90 -18.92
C PRO A 204 11.46 -14.18 -17.76
N GLN A 205 11.19 -14.86 -16.65
CA GLN A 205 10.44 -14.31 -15.51
C GLN A 205 11.09 -14.68 -14.19
N LEU A 206 11.03 -13.76 -13.25
CA LEU A 206 11.52 -13.94 -11.89
C LEU A 206 10.73 -13.04 -10.93
N ALA A 207 10.25 -13.60 -9.83
CA ALA A 207 9.82 -12.82 -8.67
C ALA A 207 10.64 -13.22 -7.45
N VAL A 208 11.13 -12.26 -6.68
CA VAL A 208 11.92 -12.52 -5.46
C VAL A 208 11.34 -11.71 -4.32
N TYR A 209 11.04 -12.41 -3.22
CA TYR A 209 10.50 -11.82 -2.00
C TYR A 209 11.42 -12.13 -0.83
N GLY A 210 11.82 -11.09 -0.09
CA GLY A 210 12.52 -11.21 1.18
C GLY A 210 11.57 -11.35 2.38
N PRO A 211 11.94 -10.89 3.58
CA PRO A 211 13.09 -10.03 3.87
C PRO A 211 14.41 -10.79 3.79
N ALA A 212 15.38 -10.28 3.04
CA ALA A 212 16.72 -10.86 2.97
C ALA A 212 17.76 -9.87 2.47
N THR A 213 19.03 -10.11 2.80
CA THR A 213 20.17 -9.43 2.20
C THR A 213 20.86 -10.36 1.20
N ILE A 214 21.07 -9.94 -0.05
CA ILE A 214 21.71 -10.73 -1.11
C ILE A 214 22.88 -9.99 -1.77
N GLN A 215 23.77 -10.73 -2.43
CA GLN A 215 24.94 -10.17 -3.12
C GLN A 215 24.65 -9.90 -4.60
N GLY A 216 24.16 -8.73 -4.92
CA GLY A 216 24.04 -8.27 -6.30
C GLY A 216 22.92 -8.98 -7.07
N VAL A 217 22.41 -8.28 -8.08
CA VAL A 217 21.40 -8.81 -8.98
C VAL A 217 21.75 -8.38 -10.39
N SER A 218 21.87 -9.34 -11.30
CA SER A 218 22.18 -9.09 -12.71
C SER A 218 21.17 -9.77 -13.62
N LEU A 219 20.30 -8.97 -14.23
CA LEU A 219 19.15 -9.44 -14.99
C LEU A 219 19.36 -9.15 -16.48
N GLU A 220 19.25 -10.19 -17.29
CA GLU A 220 19.35 -10.11 -18.73
C GLU A 220 18.14 -10.76 -19.39
N ARG A 221 17.39 -9.99 -20.18
CA ARG A 221 16.14 -10.41 -20.83
C ARG A 221 15.14 -11.03 -19.83
N THR A 222 14.92 -10.33 -18.72
CA THR A 222 14.08 -10.79 -17.61
C THR A 222 12.94 -9.83 -17.33
N ASN A 223 11.75 -10.36 -17.07
CA ASN A 223 10.68 -9.66 -16.37
C ASN A 223 10.80 -9.99 -14.90
N ALA A 224 11.39 -9.08 -14.14
CA ALA A 224 11.73 -9.28 -12.74
C ALA A 224 10.85 -8.44 -11.81
N LYS A 225 10.40 -9.06 -10.73
CA LYS A 225 9.77 -8.41 -9.58
C LYS A 225 10.64 -8.63 -8.34
N LEU A 226 11.13 -7.57 -7.71
CA LEU A 226 11.95 -7.64 -6.50
C LEU A 226 11.23 -6.94 -5.35
N ARG A 227 11.09 -7.63 -4.21
CA ARG A 227 10.33 -7.14 -3.06
C ARG A 227 11.03 -7.40 -1.75
N ASP A 228 11.10 -6.38 -0.90
CA ASP A 228 11.51 -6.51 0.49
C ASP A 228 12.96 -7.04 0.62
N LEU A 229 13.90 -6.45 -0.12
CA LEU A 229 15.29 -6.92 -0.20
C LEU A 229 16.29 -5.84 0.18
N ALA A 230 17.42 -6.27 0.72
CA ALA A 230 18.65 -5.48 0.72
C ALA A 230 19.63 -6.11 -0.28
N ILE A 231 20.12 -5.32 -1.23
CA ILE A 231 21.05 -5.75 -2.28
C ILE A 231 22.38 -5.04 -2.06
N ILE A 232 23.41 -5.83 -1.74
CA ILE A 232 24.79 -5.36 -1.65
C ILE A 232 25.49 -5.76 -2.93
N GLY A 233 26.25 -4.88 -3.58
CA GLY A 233 26.99 -5.25 -4.79
C GLY A 233 26.32 -4.83 -6.11
N GLY A 234 25.24 -4.04 -6.03
CA GLY A 234 24.62 -3.38 -7.18
C GLY A 234 23.47 -4.16 -7.81
N LEU A 235 22.67 -3.45 -8.61
CA LEU A 235 21.50 -3.95 -9.30
C LEU A 235 21.60 -3.60 -10.79
N TYR A 236 21.77 -4.60 -11.62
CA TYR A 236 21.96 -4.47 -13.06
C TYR A 236 20.77 -5.07 -13.81
N CYS A 237 20.18 -4.29 -14.71
CA CYS A 237 19.11 -4.71 -15.60
C CYS A 237 19.47 -4.35 -17.05
N SER A 238 19.55 -5.35 -17.94
CA SER A 238 19.80 -5.08 -19.34
C SER A 238 19.13 -6.01 -20.34
N THR A 239 19.13 -5.59 -21.60
CA THR A 239 19.16 -6.53 -22.73
C THR A 239 20.47 -6.32 -23.48
N ALA A 240 21.23 -7.39 -23.69
CA ALA A 240 22.56 -7.35 -24.28
C ALA A 240 22.53 -7.00 -25.80
N ASN A 241 22.01 -5.84 -26.21
CA ASN A 241 21.99 -5.26 -27.57
C ASN A 241 20.69 -5.42 -28.41
N SER A 242 19.50 -5.56 -27.80
CA SER A 242 18.24 -5.62 -28.56
C SER A 242 17.16 -4.68 -28.02
N VAL A 243 16.56 -3.87 -28.90
CA VAL A 243 15.49 -2.92 -28.56
C VAL A 243 14.18 -3.62 -28.14
N ALA A 244 14.01 -4.90 -28.47
CA ALA A 244 12.85 -5.72 -28.09
C ALA A 244 13.14 -7.24 -28.08
N PRO A 245 12.48 -8.03 -27.22
CA PRO A 245 11.74 -7.58 -26.03
C PRO A 245 12.71 -7.03 -24.97
N ARG A 246 12.29 -5.98 -24.27
CA ARG A 246 13.10 -5.35 -23.19
C ARG A 246 13.02 -6.14 -21.90
N SER A 247 14.03 -6.00 -21.05
CA SER A 247 13.93 -6.39 -19.65
C SER A 247 13.03 -5.40 -18.93
N ASN A 248 12.23 -5.91 -18.00
CA ASN A 248 11.39 -5.10 -17.12
C ASN A 248 11.79 -5.43 -15.70
N LEU A 249 12.13 -4.41 -14.92
CA LEU A 249 12.45 -4.56 -13.50
C LEU A 249 11.49 -3.70 -12.70
N ASP A 250 10.61 -4.36 -11.95
CA ASP A 250 9.76 -3.75 -10.94
C ASP A 250 10.36 -4.07 -9.56
N ALA A 251 10.93 -3.07 -8.90
CA ALA A 251 11.50 -3.19 -7.56
C ALA A 251 10.71 -2.33 -6.58
N ALA A 252 10.30 -2.92 -5.44
CA ALA A 252 9.65 -2.17 -4.38
C ALA A 252 10.09 -2.58 -2.99
N ARG A 253 10.27 -1.60 -2.09
CA ARG A 253 10.82 -1.81 -0.74
C ARG A 253 12.18 -2.52 -0.81
N VAL A 254 13.07 -1.97 -1.65
CA VAL A 254 14.42 -2.51 -1.87
C VAL A 254 15.46 -1.49 -1.46
N ASP A 255 16.41 -1.89 -0.63
CA ASP A 255 17.61 -1.14 -0.33
C ASP A 255 18.75 -1.61 -1.24
N VAL A 256 19.42 -0.71 -1.96
CA VAL A 256 20.57 -1.02 -2.81
C VAL A 256 21.79 -0.24 -2.33
N THR A 257 22.90 -0.94 -2.08
CA THR A 257 24.15 -0.32 -1.64
C THR A 257 25.33 -0.79 -2.49
N LEU A 258 26.09 0.16 -3.05
CA LEU A 258 27.35 -0.09 -3.73
C LEU A 258 28.34 1.07 -3.52
N SER A 259 29.62 0.74 -3.31
CA SER A 259 30.66 1.73 -2.94
C SER A 259 31.81 1.88 -3.95
N ILE A 260 31.72 1.26 -5.12
CA ILE A 260 32.81 1.29 -6.12
C ILE A 260 32.37 1.83 -7.49
N ASP A 261 31.16 1.48 -7.94
CA ASP A 261 30.60 1.85 -9.25
C ASP A 261 29.15 2.38 -9.09
N SER A 262 28.35 2.28 -10.15
CA SER A 262 26.93 2.59 -10.16
C SER A 262 26.11 1.57 -9.37
N ALA A 263 25.35 2.03 -8.38
CA ALA A 263 24.55 1.15 -7.53
C ALA A 263 23.40 0.49 -8.31
N VAL A 264 22.80 1.21 -9.27
CA VAL A 264 21.79 0.69 -10.18
C VAL A 264 22.13 1.05 -11.61
N ASP A 265 22.08 0.06 -12.49
CA ASP A 265 22.40 0.17 -13.91
C ASP A 265 21.25 -0.39 -14.76
N ALA A 266 20.71 0.43 -15.65
CA ALA A 266 19.63 0.06 -16.56
C ALA A 266 20.01 0.38 -18.01
N PHE A 267 20.11 -0.66 -18.84
CA PHE A 267 20.46 -0.57 -20.27
C PHE A 267 19.41 -1.29 -21.10
N PHE A 268 18.66 -0.60 -21.98
CA PHE A 268 17.50 -1.20 -22.66
C PHE A 268 16.48 -1.86 -21.71
N CYS A 269 16.36 -1.35 -20.48
CA CYS A 269 15.50 -1.87 -19.43
C CYS A 269 14.38 -0.87 -19.09
N ASN A 270 13.18 -1.36 -18.82
CA ASN A 270 12.14 -0.55 -18.20
C ASN A 270 12.21 -0.73 -16.69
N LEU A 271 12.53 0.35 -15.98
CA LEU A 271 12.75 0.34 -14.55
C LEU A 271 11.58 1.01 -13.83
N LYS A 272 10.97 0.29 -12.89
CA LYS A 272 9.98 0.81 -11.95
C LYS A 272 10.52 0.64 -10.53
N LEU A 273 10.71 1.76 -9.83
CA LEU A 273 11.21 1.81 -8.46
C LEU A 273 10.14 2.43 -7.56
N ASP A 274 9.61 1.67 -6.61
CA ASP A 274 8.64 2.14 -5.61
C ASP A 274 9.18 1.93 -4.19
N ARG A 275 9.38 2.99 -3.40
CA ARG A 275 9.98 2.84 -2.05
C ARG A 275 11.33 2.14 -2.08
N VAL A 276 12.16 2.47 -3.07
CA VAL A 276 13.53 1.98 -3.21
C VAL A 276 14.50 2.99 -2.61
N ARG A 277 15.49 2.54 -1.86
CA ARG A 277 16.59 3.37 -1.34
C ARG A 277 17.88 2.97 -2.03
N ILE A 278 18.53 3.92 -2.67
CA ILE A 278 19.83 3.74 -3.32
C ILE A 278 20.87 4.53 -2.53
N GLN A 279 21.86 3.84 -1.98
CA GLN A 279 22.97 4.42 -1.25
C GLN A 279 24.29 4.19 -2.01
N GLN A 280 24.91 5.29 -2.44
CA GLN A 280 26.23 5.27 -3.06
C GLN A 280 27.19 6.20 -2.28
N PRO A 281 27.91 5.68 -1.28
CA PRO A 281 28.87 6.48 -0.51
C PRO A 281 30.13 6.84 -1.32
N ALA A 282 30.31 6.25 -2.52
CA ALA A 282 31.44 6.54 -3.38
C ALA A 282 31.38 7.96 -3.95
N THR A 283 32.50 8.67 -3.89
CA THR A 283 32.66 9.99 -4.54
C THR A 283 32.78 9.88 -6.06
N GLN A 284 33.10 8.69 -6.57
CA GLN A 284 33.15 8.36 -7.99
C GLN A 284 31.91 7.53 -8.37
N GLY A 285 31.44 7.70 -9.62
CA GLY A 285 30.28 6.98 -10.15
C GLY A 285 28.96 7.76 -10.19
N VAL A 286 27.87 7.04 -10.42
CA VAL A 286 26.49 7.53 -10.52
C VAL A 286 25.58 6.54 -9.82
N ALA A 287 24.76 6.97 -8.86
CA ALA A 287 23.91 6.04 -8.11
C ALA A 287 22.94 5.24 -9.00
N LEU A 288 22.38 5.89 -10.02
CA LEU A 288 21.46 5.29 -10.97
C LEU A 288 21.82 5.69 -12.40
N VAL A 289 22.14 4.72 -13.25
CA VAL A 289 22.37 4.92 -14.68
C VAL A 289 21.18 4.38 -15.46
N VAL A 290 20.62 5.20 -16.35
CA VAL A 290 19.52 4.86 -17.25
C VAL A 290 19.96 5.20 -18.67
N SER A 291 20.37 4.20 -19.43
CA SER A 291 20.98 4.39 -20.74
C SER A 291 20.37 3.46 -21.78
N ASP A 292 20.71 3.74 -23.04
CA ASP A 292 20.45 2.92 -24.22
C ASP A 292 18.96 2.58 -24.32
N HIS A 293 18.18 3.64 -24.49
CA HIS A 293 16.74 3.64 -24.55
C HIS A 293 16.02 3.13 -23.29
N ALA A 294 16.68 2.96 -22.14
CA ALA A 294 16.01 2.57 -20.91
C ALA A 294 14.94 3.59 -20.46
N THR A 295 13.99 3.14 -19.65
CA THR A 295 12.96 4.01 -19.05
C THR A 295 13.00 3.92 -17.54
N LEU A 296 12.67 5.03 -16.86
CA LEU A 296 12.60 5.11 -15.41
C LEU A 296 11.25 5.63 -14.95
N GLN A 297 10.59 4.89 -14.07
CA GLN A 297 9.48 5.35 -13.25
C GLN A 297 9.88 5.18 -11.79
N MET A 298 10.02 6.29 -11.07
CA MET A 298 10.43 6.29 -9.67
C MET A 298 9.35 6.97 -8.82
N ASP A 299 8.88 6.30 -7.78
CA ASP A 299 7.92 6.85 -6.82
C ASP A 299 8.37 6.54 -5.39
N ARG A 300 8.18 7.51 -4.49
CA ARG A 300 8.45 7.36 -3.04
C ARG A 300 9.82 6.78 -2.71
N SER A 301 10.80 7.06 -3.56
CA SER A 301 12.12 6.43 -3.52
C SER A 301 13.17 7.46 -3.16
N SER A 302 14.32 7.00 -2.68
CA SER A 302 15.41 7.87 -2.25
C SER A 302 16.74 7.49 -2.88
N ILE A 303 17.52 8.50 -3.26
CA ILE A 303 18.91 8.35 -3.67
C ILE A 303 19.76 9.24 -2.77
N ASP A 304 20.74 8.63 -2.10
CA ASP A 304 21.77 9.32 -1.34
C ASP A 304 23.14 8.97 -1.94
N SER A 305 23.78 9.95 -2.54
CA SER A 305 25.05 9.76 -3.25
C SER A 305 25.96 10.95 -3.00
N VAL A 306 27.24 10.69 -2.74
CA VAL A 306 28.25 11.77 -2.65
C VAL A 306 28.68 12.25 -4.05
N GLY A 307 28.52 11.38 -5.05
CA GLY A 307 28.80 11.66 -6.45
C GLY A 307 27.59 12.24 -7.19
N ARG A 308 27.27 11.62 -8.34
CA ARG A 308 26.05 11.92 -9.12
C ARG A 308 24.93 10.98 -8.69
N CYS A 309 23.69 11.45 -8.78
CA CYS A 309 22.54 10.62 -8.42
C CYS A 309 21.98 9.87 -9.63
N ILE A 310 21.64 10.57 -10.72
CA ILE A 310 21.07 9.98 -11.93
C ILE A 310 21.87 10.39 -13.17
N SER A 311 22.13 9.44 -14.06
CA SER A 311 22.62 9.70 -15.40
C SER A 311 21.63 9.14 -16.40
N LEU A 312 21.10 9.98 -17.31
CA LEU A 312 20.24 9.55 -18.41
C LEU A 312 20.92 9.80 -19.75
N SER A 313 21.04 8.78 -20.59
CA SER A 313 21.71 8.89 -21.89
C SER A 313 21.05 8.07 -23.00
N SER A 314 21.52 8.26 -24.24
CA SER A 314 21.10 7.46 -25.40
C SER A 314 19.58 7.37 -25.58
N THR A 315 18.91 8.52 -25.61
CA THR A 315 17.43 8.67 -25.78
C THR A 315 16.58 8.04 -24.67
N SER A 316 17.18 7.75 -23.52
CA SER A 316 16.44 7.34 -22.32
C SER A 316 15.62 8.51 -21.76
N TYR A 317 14.53 8.19 -21.08
CA TYR A 317 13.64 9.15 -20.43
C TYR A 317 13.08 8.56 -19.14
N GLY A 318 12.48 9.40 -18.31
CA GLY A 318 11.81 8.91 -17.11
C GLY A 318 11.17 9.99 -16.29
N GLU A 319 10.62 9.57 -15.17
CA GLU A 319 10.01 10.43 -14.17
C GLU A 319 10.37 10.00 -12.75
N ALA A 320 10.36 10.98 -11.84
CA ALA A 320 10.43 10.76 -10.40
C ALA A 320 9.33 11.55 -9.68
N ARG A 321 8.55 10.87 -8.84
CA ARG A 321 7.46 11.44 -8.05
C ARG A 321 7.69 11.16 -6.57
N ASN A 322 7.25 12.07 -5.71
CA ASN A 322 7.30 11.89 -4.25
C ASN A 322 8.67 11.40 -3.76
N SER A 323 9.77 11.85 -4.35
CA SER A 323 11.07 11.20 -4.18
C SER A 323 12.11 12.13 -3.55
N ILE A 324 13.15 11.53 -2.99
CA ILE A 324 14.18 12.24 -2.22
C ILE A 324 15.54 12.07 -2.88
N PHE A 325 16.23 13.19 -3.15
CA PHE A 325 17.58 13.21 -3.72
C PHE A 325 18.54 13.96 -2.80
N ARG A 326 19.49 13.24 -2.22
CA ARG A 326 20.37 13.77 -1.17
C ARG A 326 21.84 13.73 -1.58
N ASN A 327 22.53 14.80 -1.23
CA ASN A 327 23.98 14.94 -1.32
C ASN A 327 24.56 14.82 -2.74
N CYS A 328 23.71 14.87 -3.77
CA CYS A 328 24.06 14.72 -5.18
C CYS A 328 24.89 15.94 -5.67
N ARG A 329 26.19 15.97 -5.35
CA ARG A 329 27.07 17.15 -5.54
C ARG A 329 28.18 16.95 -6.55
N GLY A 330 28.21 15.82 -7.27
CA GLY A 330 29.14 15.63 -8.38
C GLY A 330 29.07 16.82 -9.37
N VAL A 331 30.16 17.08 -10.09
CA VAL A 331 30.31 18.25 -10.99
C VAL A 331 29.18 18.44 -12.02
N ASN A 332 28.43 17.39 -12.35
CA ASN A 332 27.27 17.44 -13.25
C ASN A 332 25.90 17.42 -12.54
N GLY A 333 25.86 17.54 -11.21
CA GLY A 333 24.63 17.57 -10.41
C GLY A 333 23.87 16.24 -10.34
N VAL A 334 22.56 16.33 -10.06
CA VAL A 334 21.63 15.18 -9.95
C VAL A 334 21.47 14.45 -11.26
N ILE A 335 21.26 15.17 -12.37
CA ILE A 335 20.84 14.61 -13.65
C ILE A 335 21.89 14.98 -14.67
N ALA A 336 22.56 13.98 -15.23
CA ALA A 336 23.59 14.17 -16.25
C ALA A 336 23.28 13.38 -17.54
N GLY A 337 23.38 14.04 -18.70
CA GLY A 337 23.38 13.39 -20.02
C GLY A 337 22.48 14.08 -21.05
N GLU A 338 22.13 13.34 -22.11
CA GLU A 338 21.32 13.81 -23.25
C GLU A 338 19.96 13.08 -23.32
N PRO A 339 19.06 13.22 -22.32
CA PRO A 339 17.69 12.75 -22.45
C PRO A 339 16.85 13.77 -23.21
N ILE A 340 15.81 13.28 -23.88
CA ILE A 340 14.85 14.14 -24.61
C ILE A 340 13.82 14.73 -23.63
N SER A 341 13.57 14.09 -22.48
CA SER A 341 12.79 14.64 -21.36
C SER A 341 13.03 13.85 -20.07
N PHE A 342 13.04 14.54 -18.92
CA PHE A 342 12.92 13.93 -17.59
C PHE A 342 12.00 14.80 -16.73
N GLU A 343 11.07 14.18 -16.02
CA GLU A 343 10.06 14.91 -15.25
C GLU A 343 10.17 14.59 -13.74
N VAL A 344 10.06 15.61 -12.91
CA VAL A 344 10.09 15.47 -11.46
C VAL A 344 8.90 16.17 -10.84
N PHE A 345 8.20 15.49 -9.95
CA PHE A 345 7.02 16.02 -9.25
C PHE A 345 7.15 15.78 -7.76
N PHE A 346 6.67 16.72 -6.95
CA PHE A 346 6.53 16.54 -5.51
C PHE A 346 7.76 15.92 -4.85
N SER A 347 8.96 16.39 -5.19
CA SER A 347 10.20 15.75 -4.74
C SER A 347 11.05 16.70 -3.90
N THR A 348 11.91 16.14 -3.05
CA THR A 348 12.79 16.91 -2.17
C THR A 348 14.25 16.66 -2.54
N PHE A 349 14.95 17.74 -2.89
CA PHE A 349 16.37 17.77 -3.17
C PHE A 349 17.09 18.44 -2.01
N TYR A 350 17.86 17.66 -1.25
CA TYR A 350 18.63 18.18 -0.12
C TYR A 350 20.12 18.10 -0.40
N ASN A 351 20.83 19.21 -0.22
CA ASN A 351 22.27 19.28 -0.39
C ASN A 351 22.76 18.83 -1.78
N THR A 352 22.00 19.25 -2.77
CA THR A 352 22.01 18.69 -4.12
C THR A 352 22.06 19.83 -5.12
N ILE A 353 22.84 19.69 -6.20
CA ILE A 353 22.92 20.69 -7.27
C ILE A 353 22.26 20.13 -8.52
N LEU A 354 21.40 20.91 -9.19
CA LEU A 354 20.80 20.53 -10.46
C LEU A 354 21.39 21.38 -11.60
N ARG A 355 21.92 20.72 -12.64
CA ARG A 355 22.50 21.35 -13.83
C ARG A 355 21.82 20.82 -15.08
N CYS A 356 21.24 21.73 -15.86
CA CYS A 356 20.66 21.46 -17.18
C CYS A 356 21.20 22.48 -18.20
N ASP A 357 22.53 22.63 -18.23
CA ASP A 357 23.28 23.55 -19.08
C ASP A 357 23.68 22.94 -20.43
N ARG A 358 23.36 21.66 -20.67
CA ARG A 358 23.64 20.98 -21.94
C ARG A 358 22.59 21.27 -23.00
N PRO A 359 22.99 21.40 -24.28
CA PRO A 359 22.04 21.51 -25.39
C PRO A 359 21.07 20.32 -25.37
N LEU A 360 19.80 20.53 -25.77
CA LEU A 360 18.78 19.46 -25.95
C LEU A 360 18.29 18.75 -24.68
N LEU A 361 18.91 18.95 -23.52
CA LEU A 361 18.40 18.47 -22.23
C LEU A 361 17.26 19.37 -21.73
N THR A 362 16.06 18.80 -21.60
CA THR A 362 14.93 19.44 -20.89
C THR A 362 14.56 18.61 -19.67
N VAL A 363 14.68 19.21 -18.49
CA VAL A 363 14.17 18.66 -17.23
C VAL A 363 13.03 19.55 -16.75
N THR A 364 11.85 18.96 -16.57
CA THR A 364 10.69 19.65 -16.00
C THR A 364 10.57 19.25 -14.54
N ILE A 365 10.53 20.23 -13.65
CA ILE A 365 10.38 20.01 -12.22
C ILE A 365 9.15 20.78 -11.76
N ARG A 366 8.24 20.10 -11.07
CA ARG A 366 7.01 20.68 -10.52
C ARG A 366 6.90 20.38 -9.04
N ASP A 367 6.33 21.33 -8.30
CA ASP A 367 5.89 21.12 -6.93
C ASP A 367 6.97 20.56 -6.00
N SER A 368 8.23 20.93 -6.24
CA SER A 368 9.38 20.31 -5.57
C SER A 368 10.11 21.30 -4.66
N ILE A 369 10.86 20.77 -3.70
CA ILE A 369 11.69 21.56 -2.80
C ILE A 369 13.16 21.29 -3.06
N PHE A 370 13.96 22.36 -3.18
CA PHE A 370 15.40 22.33 -3.19
C PHE A 370 15.94 23.10 -1.99
N LEU A 371 16.71 22.43 -1.14
CA LEU A 371 17.44 23.04 -0.04
C LEU A 371 18.90 22.58 -0.09
N ASN A 372 19.82 23.49 -0.41
CA ASN A 372 21.24 23.20 -0.43
C ASN A 372 21.97 24.03 0.65
N GLU A 373 22.23 23.39 1.78
CA GLU A 373 22.93 23.96 2.94
C GLU A 373 24.32 23.31 3.11
N ALA A 374 24.84 22.77 2.02
CA ALA A 374 26.18 22.27 1.92
C ALA A 374 27.22 23.28 2.41
N ALA A 375 28.21 22.81 3.19
CA ALA A 375 29.44 23.55 3.33
C ALA A 375 30.04 23.79 1.93
N GLY A 376 30.24 25.06 1.56
CA GLY A 376 30.68 25.45 0.21
C GLY A 376 29.61 25.34 -0.88
N ALA A 377 28.32 25.33 -0.53
CA ALA A 377 27.23 25.42 -1.50
C ALA A 377 27.46 26.60 -2.46
N PRO A 378 27.21 26.43 -3.78
CA PRO A 378 27.15 27.55 -4.70
C PRO A 378 25.99 28.49 -4.33
N ALA A 379 26.03 29.72 -4.86
CA ALA A 379 24.94 30.69 -4.70
C ALA A 379 23.62 30.26 -5.38
N ASP A 380 23.70 29.31 -6.32
CA ASP A 380 22.59 28.81 -7.13
C ASP A 380 22.49 27.29 -7.04
N THR A 381 21.32 26.79 -6.66
CA THR A 381 21.05 25.35 -6.57
C THR A 381 20.63 24.76 -7.91
N VAL A 382 19.94 25.56 -8.73
CA VAL A 382 19.46 25.18 -10.06
C VAL A 382 20.15 26.05 -11.11
N LEU A 383 20.74 25.40 -12.11
CA LEU A 383 21.60 26.02 -13.12
C LEU A 383 21.22 25.54 -14.52
N GLY A 384 21.17 26.47 -15.48
CA GLY A 384 20.97 26.17 -16.91
C GLY A 384 19.52 26.27 -17.39
N ALA A 385 19.35 26.70 -18.63
CA ALA A 385 18.04 26.99 -19.23
C ALA A 385 17.19 25.73 -19.49
N GLY A 386 17.79 24.55 -19.47
CA GLY A 386 17.08 23.28 -19.59
C GLY A 386 16.30 22.87 -18.34
N CYS A 387 16.56 23.51 -17.18
CA CYS A 387 15.87 23.20 -15.93
C CYS A 387 14.59 24.06 -15.83
N ARG A 388 13.46 23.56 -16.31
CA ARG A 388 12.16 24.24 -16.19
C ARG A 388 11.51 23.87 -14.87
N ASN A 389 11.51 24.79 -13.92
CA ASN A 389 10.92 24.62 -12.60
C ASN A 389 9.60 25.39 -12.54
N GLU A 390 8.55 24.73 -12.08
CA GLU A 390 7.25 25.35 -11.85
C GLU A 390 6.79 25.02 -10.43
N TYR A 391 6.18 25.98 -9.74
CA TYR A 391 5.68 25.79 -8.37
C TYR A 391 6.71 25.16 -7.41
N SER A 392 8.00 25.44 -7.60
CA SER A 392 9.06 24.87 -6.78
C SER A 392 9.60 25.87 -5.75
N LEU A 393 10.03 25.38 -4.60
CA LEU A 393 10.75 26.18 -3.59
C LEU A 393 12.24 25.89 -3.71
N ILE A 394 13.07 26.92 -3.91
CA ILE A 394 14.51 26.76 -4.18
C ILE A 394 15.35 27.66 -3.28
N LYS A 395 16.26 27.07 -2.50
CA LYS A 395 17.20 27.79 -1.62
C LYS A 395 18.58 27.10 -1.59
N PRO A 396 19.70 27.82 -1.80
CA PRO A 396 19.81 29.20 -2.29
C PRO A 396 19.60 29.29 -3.80
N GLN A 397 19.23 30.49 -4.26
CA GLN A 397 19.09 30.84 -5.67
C GLN A 397 19.24 32.36 -5.89
N SER A 398 20.30 32.79 -6.55
CA SER A 398 20.55 34.20 -6.91
C SER A 398 20.21 34.50 -8.38
N ALA A 399 20.46 33.54 -9.27
CA ALA A 399 20.17 33.64 -10.68
C ALA A 399 18.69 33.35 -10.98
N MET A 400 18.21 33.88 -12.12
CA MET A 400 16.88 33.57 -12.63
C MET A 400 16.71 32.05 -12.84
N VAL A 401 15.56 31.53 -12.41
CA VAL A 401 15.13 30.16 -12.67
C VAL A 401 14.11 30.18 -13.81
N TYR A 402 14.25 29.26 -14.78
CA TYR A 402 13.31 29.14 -15.88
C TYR A 402 12.03 28.41 -15.43
N GLY A 403 10.88 28.92 -15.87
CA GLY A 403 9.54 28.46 -15.47
C GLY A 403 8.81 29.51 -14.63
N VAL A 404 7.75 29.11 -13.92
CA VAL A 404 6.80 30.05 -13.28
C VAL A 404 6.46 29.66 -11.85
N ASN A 405 5.96 30.62 -11.06
CA ASN A 405 5.42 30.39 -9.70
C ASN A 405 6.41 29.75 -8.70
N ASN A 406 7.71 29.94 -8.90
CA ASN A 406 8.73 29.45 -7.97
C ASN A 406 8.89 30.39 -6.76
N THR A 407 9.13 29.80 -5.59
CA THR A 407 9.47 30.50 -4.34
C THR A 407 10.98 30.43 -4.12
N LEU A 408 11.68 31.56 -4.23
CA LEU A 408 13.15 31.59 -4.13
C LEU A 408 13.62 32.05 -2.75
N ASN A 409 14.67 31.41 -2.23
CA ASN A 409 15.37 31.73 -0.98
C ASN A 409 14.51 31.73 0.30
N ALA A 410 13.31 31.15 0.25
CA ALA A 410 12.52 30.90 1.45
C ALA A 410 13.01 29.62 2.12
N ASP A 411 12.95 29.57 3.45
CA ASP A 411 13.27 28.36 4.19
C ASP A 411 12.09 27.37 4.12
N PRO A 412 12.26 26.12 3.67
CA PRO A 412 11.17 25.13 3.66
C PRO A 412 10.75 24.68 5.06
N ARG A 413 11.48 25.05 6.13
CA ARG A 413 11.17 24.73 7.53
C ARG A 413 10.97 23.24 7.76
N PHE A 414 11.91 22.44 7.27
CA PHE A 414 11.96 21.01 7.57
C PHE A 414 12.15 20.77 9.07
N VAL A 415 11.54 19.71 9.60
CA VAL A 415 11.67 19.32 11.02
C VAL A 415 13.13 19.03 11.37
N ASN A 416 13.84 18.20 10.57
CA ASN A 416 15.26 17.94 10.77
C ASN A 416 15.95 17.43 9.48
N ALA A 417 16.20 18.34 8.53
CA ALA A 417 16.79 18.01 7.23
C ALA A 417 18.17 17.34 7.33
N ALA A 418 19.00 17.73 8.32
CA ALA A 418 20.32 17.16 8.54
C ALA A 418 20.26 15.66 8.87
N MET A 419 19.23 15.22 9.61
CA MET A 419 18.97 13.82 9.93
C MET A 419 18.11 13.10 8.88
N GLY A 420 17.66 13.80 7.84
CA GLY A 420 16.81 13.24 6.78
C GLY A 420 15.31 13.28 7.04
N ASP A 421 14.89 14.03 8.05
CA ASP A 421 13.47 14.31 8.28
C ASP A 421 13.08 15.57 7.51
N PHE A 422 12.47 15.35 6.34
CA PHE A 422 12.02 16.40 5.44
C PHE A 422 10.52 16.68 5.58
N HIS A 423 9.88 16.25 6.66
CA HIS A 423 8.55 16.74 7.00
C HIS A 423 8.59 18.25 7.21
N LEU A 424 7.54 18.93 6.76
CA LEU A 424 7.38 20.37 6.94
C LEU A 424 6.94 20.67 8.37
N SER A 425 7.42 21.78 8.92
CA SER A 425 6.94 22.33 10.20
C SER A 425 5.87 23.40 9.96
N ALA A 426 5.01 23.61 10.95
CA ALA A 426 3.96 24.63 10.93
C ALA A 426 4.46 26.00 10.46
N GLY A 427 3.79 26.58 9.45
CA GLY A 427 4.14 27.86 8.84
C GLY A 427 5.30 27.78 7.85
N SER A 428 5.59 26.62 7.30
CA SER A 428 6.44 26.48 6.12
C SER A 428 5.82 27.21 4.92
N PRO A 429 6.62 27.94 4.11
CA PRO A 429 6.17 28.52 2.85
C PRO A 429 5.89 27.48 1.74
N ALA A 430 6.15 26.20 1.99
CA ALA A 430 5.81 25.11 1.08
C ALA A 430 4.38 24.59 1.27
N ILE A 431 3.75 24.86 2.43
CA ILE A 431 2.42 24.35 2.78
C ILE A 431 1.34 25.00 1.92
N ASP A 432 0.41 24.19 1.39
CA ASP A 432 -0.74 24.59 0.57
C ASP A 432 -0.38 25.45 -0.66
N THR A 433 0.84 25.31 -1.20
CA THR A 433 1.34 26.20 -2.26
C THR A 433 1.77 25.51 -3.55
N ALA A 434 1.56 24.19 -3.68
CA ALA A 434 1.77 23.48 -4.93
C ALA A 434 0.77 23.94 -6.02
N ASP A 435 0.98 23.49 -7.25
CA ASP A 435 0.10 23.72 -8.38
C ASP A 435 -1.33 23.25 -8.05
N PRO A 436 -2.34 24.15 -8.08
CA PRO A 436 -3.73 23.77 -7.85
C PRO A 436 -4.26 22.72 -8.84
N ALA A 437 -3.61 22.57 -10.01
CA ALA A 437 -3.96 21.57 -11.02
C ALA A 437 -3.27 20.20 -10.81
N ALA A 438 -2.38 20.07 -9.82
CA ALA A 438 -1.71 18.80 -9.53
C ALA A 438 -2.72 17.69 -9.16
N THR A 439 -2.38 16.43 -9.47
CA THR A 439 -3.29 15.28 -9.34
C THR A 439 -2.77 14.20 -8.39
N GLU A 440 -1.55 14.35 -7.89
CA GLU A 440 -0.90 13.43 -6.96
C GLU A 440 -1.75 13.23 -5.70
N THR A 441 -2.02 11.98 -5.36
CA THR A 441 -2.97 11.61 -4.29
C THR A 441 -2.30 11.20 -3.00
N VAL A 442 -1.01 10.88 -3.02
CA VAL A 442 -0.23 10.46 -1.85
C VAL A 442 1.18 11.06 -1.86
N ASP A 443 1.78 11.18 -0.67
CA ASP A 443 3.15 11.66 -0.45
C ASP A 443 4.16 10.50 -0.27
N PHE A 444 5.40 10.83 0.13
CA PHE A 444 6.48 9.87 0.40
C PHE A 444 6.08 8.79 1.43
N ASP A 445 5.37 9.17 2.49
CA ASP A 445 4.94 8.28 3.57
C ASP A 445 3.63 7.55 3.25
N GLY A 446 3.00 7.85 2.11
CA GLY A 446 1.68 7.33 1.75
C GLY A 446 0.52 8.11 2.40
N THR A 447 0.79 9.27 2.97
CA THR A 447 -0.24 10.21 3.44
C THR A 447 -1.04 10.72 2.25
N THR A 448 -2.37 10.79 2.38
CA THR A 448 -3.23 11.34 1.33
C THR A 448 -3.02 12.84 1.16
N ARG A 449 -3.05 13.32 -0.09
CA ARG A 449 -2.98 14.74 -0.43
C ARG A 449 -4.34 15.26 -0.95
N PRO A 450 -4.77 16.49 -0.62
CA PRO A 450 -4.19 17.37 0.39
C PRO A 450 -4.63 17.02 1.82
N GLN A 451 -3.84 17.39 2.82
CA GLN A 451 -4.30 17.41 4.24
C GLN A 451 -4.88 18.77 4.65
N GLY A 452 -4.56 19.83 3.90
CA GLY A 452 -5.06 21.18 4.07
C GLY A 452 -5.90 21.67 2.87
N PRO A 453 -6.08 23.00 2.73
CA PRO A 453 -6.71 23.63 1.58
C PRO A 453 -6.05 23.33 0.22
N GLY A 454 -4.77 22.97 0.20
CA GLY A 454 -3.99 22.67 -1.00
C GLY A 454 -2.94 21.61 -0.75
N ARG A 455 -2.24 21.20 -1.81
CA ARG A 455 -1.11 20.27 -1.67
C ARG A 455 0.16 21.02 -1.30
N ASP A 456 1.04 20.32 -0.62
CA ASP A 456 2.33 20.87 -0.24
C ASP A 456 3.39 20.60 -1.31
N LYS A 457 4.28 21.57 -1.53
CA LYS A 457 5.48 21.34 -2.34
C LYS A 457 6.39 20.33 -1.62
N GLY A 458 7.08 19.51 -2.39
CA GLY A 458 8.06 18.54 -1.91
C GLY A 458 7.49 17.15 -1.66
N ALA A 459 8.35 16.27 -1.14
CA ALA A 459 8.05 14.85 -0.98
C ALA A 459 7.01 14.51 0.09
N PHE A 460 6.78 15.41 1.05
CA PHE A 460 5.94 15.15 2.22
C PHE A 460 4.78 16.15 2.29
N GLU A 461 3.62 15.67 2.70
CA GLU A 461 2.44 16.47 3.00
C GLU A 461 2.41 16.77 4.51
N TYR A 462 2.23 18.03 4.88
CA TYR A 462 2.15 18.48 6.26
C TYR A 462 0.85 17.99 6.90
N LYS A 463 0.98 17.43 8.12
CA LYS A 463 -0.15 17.11 9.00
C LYS A 463 -0.18 18.12 10.15
N PRO A 464 -1.24 18.94 10.26
CA PRO A 464 -1.41 19.91 11.33
C PRO A 464 -1.35 19.34 12.75
#